data_AF-A0A432SW27-F1
#
_entry.id   AF-A0A432SW27-F1
#
_cell.length_a   1.000
_cell.length_b   1.000
_cell.length_c   1.000
_cell.angle_alpha   90.00
_cell.angle_beta   90.00
_cell.angle_gamma   90.00
#
_symmetry.space_group_name_H-M   'P 1'
#
loop_
_entity.id
_entity.type
_entity.pdbx_description
1 polymer ?
#
loop_
_entity_poly.entity_id
_entity_poly.type
_entity_poly.pdbx_seq_one_letter_code
_entity_poly.pdbx_strand_id
1 'polypeptide(L)'
;DGMATIERLFMVSPPSLRTTEKTIKTFFPCPLPKNIYAKEVYILVSDNDPWITLDEAKEMASHYDADFSIIHNAGHINADSGYGKWELIEQLVIGEKNDKKL
;
A
#
# COMPACT_ATOMS: atom_id res chain seq x y z
N ASP A 1 -23.54 9.11 -0.96
CA ASP A 1 -23.02 7.80 -0.50
C ASP A 1 -22.66 7.90 0.98
N GLY A 2 -23.47 7.29 1.86
CA GLY A 2 -23.35 7.44 3.32
C GLY A 2 -22.21 6.62 3.95
N MET A 3 -21.08 6.47 3.26
CA MET A 3 -19.92 5.74 3.80
C MET A 3 -19.15 6.62 4.78
N ALA A 4 -18.77 6.03 5.91
CA ALA A 4 -17.95 6.69 6.91
C ALA A 4 -16.51 6.85 6.40
N THR A 5 -15.95 8.04 6.58
CA THR A 5 -14.54 8.31 6.24
C THR A 5 -13.64 7.84 7.39
N ILE A 6 -12.62 7.05 7.07
CA ILE A 6 -11.57 6.66 8.02
C ILE A 6 -10.47 7.71 8.08
N GLU A 7 -9.78 7.81 9.23
CA GLU A 7 -8.69 8.77 9.38
C GLU A 7 -7.49 8.40 8.50
N ARG A 8 -7.06 7.13 8.51
CA ARG A 8 -5.87 6.66 7.81
C ARG A 8 -6.09 5.32 7.12
N LEU A 9 -5.62 5.20 5.88
CA LEU A 9 -5.54 3.95 5.11
C LEU A 9 -4.08 3.60 4.86
N PHE A 10 -3.65 2.40 5.23
CA PHE A 10 -2.33 1.87 4.90
C PHE A 10 -2.48 0.71 3.92
N MET A 11 -1.87 0.84 2.74
CA MET A 11 -1.77 -0.20 1.73
C MET A 11 -0.32 -0.70 1.68
N VAL A 12 -0.10 -1.93 2.13
CA VAL A 12 1.23 -2.54 2.22
C VAL A 12 1.32 -3.63 1.15
N SER A 13 2.33 -3.53 0.28
CA SER A 13 2.54 -4.45 -0.85
C SER A 13 1.24 -4.77 -1.61
N PRO A 14 0.50 -3.75 -2.11
CA PRO A 14 -0.69 -4.00 -2.91
C PRO A 14 -0.34 -4.83 -4.16
N PRO A 15 -1.27 -5.67 -4.64
CA PRO A 15 -1.04 -6.45 -5.84
C PRO A 15 -0.90 -5.55 -7.08
N SER A 16 -0.18 -6.03 -8.10
CA SER A 16 -0.18 -5.40 -9.43
C SER A 16 -1.61 -5.20 -9.94
N LEU A 17 -1.86 -4.05 -10.57
CA LEU A 17 -3.14 -3.71 -11.23
C LEU A 17 -3.50 -4.64 -12.39
N ARG A 18 -2.52 -5.44 -12.86
CA ARG A 18 -2.57 -6.25 -14.08
C ARG A 18 -2.11 -7.68 -13.85
N THR A 19 -2.07 -8.13 -12.59
CA THR A 19 -1.63 -9.49 -12.27
C THR A 19 -2.43 -10.55 -13.04
N THR A 20 -1.72 -11.59 -13.46
CA THR A 20 -2.31 -12.77 -14.11
C THR A 20 -2.30 -14.01 -13.20
N GLU A 21 -1.95 -13.80 -11.92
CA GLU A 21 -1.87 -14.87 -10.93
C GLU A 21 -3.20 -15.61 -10.82
N LYS A 22 -3.15 -16.94 -10.98
CA LYS A 22 -4.34 -17.77 -11.22
C LYS A 22 -5.31 -17.75 -10.05
N THR A 23 -4.79 -17.58 -8.84
CA THR A 23 -5.57 -17.61 -7.59
C THR A 23 -6.40 -16.34 -7.38
N ILE A 24 -5.95 -15.20 -7.90
CA ILE A 24 -6.59 -13.88 -7.68
C ILE A 24 -7.07 -13.18 -8.95
N LYS A 25 -6.83 -13.75 -10.13
CA LYS A 25 -7.20 -13.16 -11.43
C LYS A 25 -8.66 -12.68 -11.54
N THR A 26 -9.59 -13.24 -10.76
CA THR A 26 -11.00 -12.86 -10.77
C THR A 26 -11.28 -11.48 -10.17
N PHE A 27 -10.33 -10.93 -9.40
CA PHE A 27 -10.39 -9.55 -8.91
C PHE A 27 -9.98 -8.52 -9.98
N PHE A 28 -9.56 -8.98 -11.17
CA PHE A 28 -9.01 -8.15 -12.23
C PHE A 28 -9.91 -8.14 -13.48
N PRO A 29 -10.05 -7.00 -14.19
CA PRO A 29 -9.36 -5.73 -13.92
C PRO A 29 -9.85 -5.08 -12.62
N CYS A 30 -8.90 -4.55 -11.84
CA CYS A 30 -9.19 -3.87 -10.58
C CYS A 30 -9.17 -2.35 -10.86
N PRO A 31 -10.30 -1.75 -11.27
CA PRO A 31 -10.33 -0.31 -11.51
C PRO A 31 -10.09 0.42 -10.20
N LEU A 32 -9.18 1.39 -10.21
CA LEU A 32 -8.91 2.19 -9.02
C LEU A 32 -10.14 3.05 -8.69
N PRO A 33 -10.80 2.84 -7.52
CA PRO A 33 -11.91 3.69 -7.10
C PRO A 33 -11.51 5.15 -7.05
N LYS A 34 -12.42 6.06 -7.42
CA LYS A 34 -12.17 7.52 -7.34
C LYS A 34 -12.16 8.03 -5.89
N ASN A 35 -12.92 7.39 -5.01
CA ASN A 35 -13.02 7.76 -3.60
C ASN A 35 -12.86 6.51 -2.75
N ILE A 36 -11.87 6.52 -1.86
CA ILE A 36 -11.55 5.44 -0.93
C ILE A 36 -11.95 5.77 0.51
N TYR A 37 -12.63 6.91 0.74
CA TYR A 37 -13.16 7.33 2.02
C TYR A 37 -12.11 7.34 3.14
N ALA A 38 -10.91 7.83 2.81
CA ALA A 38 -9.81 8.00 3.76
C ALA A 38 -9.31 9.45 3.70
N LYS A 39 -8.96 10.03 4.85
CA LYS A 39 -8.36 11.38 4.89
C LYS A 39 -6.88 11.35 4.53
N GLU A 40 -6.18 10.33 5.00
CA GLU A 40 -4.75 10.12 4.78
C GLU A 40 -4.54 8.70 4.22
N VAL A 41 -3.68 8.59 3.22
CA VAL A 41 -3.45 7.35 2.48
C VAL A 41 -1.95 7.12 2.41
N TYR A 42 -1.53 5.92 2.78
CA TYR A 42 -0.13 5.51 2.77
C TYR A 42 0.00 4.27 1.88
N ILE A 43 0.99 4.29 0.99
CA ILE A 43 1.37 3.12 0.19
C ILE A 43 2.82 2.77 0.53
N LEU A 44 3.02 1.57 1.09
CA LEU A 44 4.33 1.03 1.42
C LEU A 44 4.61 -0.14 0.50
N VAL A 45 5.72 -0.07 -0.24
CA VAL A 45 6.15 -1.12 -1.17
C VAL A 45 7.63 -1.42 -1.02
N SER A 46 8.07 -2.54 -1.58
CA SER A 46 9.48 -2.82 -1.76
C SER A 46 9.96 -2.57 -3.19
N ASP A 47 11.24 -2.23 -3.33
CA ASP A 47 11.92 -2.12 -4.62
C ASP A 47 12.27 -3.47 -5.25
N ASN A 48 12.13 -4.58 -4.52
CA ASN A 48 12.30 -5.94 -5.00
C ASN A 48 11.07 -6.83 -4.77
N ASP A 49 9.87 -6.25 -4.67
CA ASP A 49 8.62 -7.00 -4.62
C ASP A 49 8.38 -7.73 -5.96
N PRO A 50 8.25 -9.07 -5.98
CA PRO A 50 8.06 -9.81 -7.23
C PRO A 50 6.65 -9.67 -7.82
N TRP A 51 5.68 -9.14 -7.07
CA TRP A 51 4.26 -9.13 -7.46
C TRP A 51 3.76 -7.79 -7.98
N ILE A 52 4.54 -6.73 -7.81
CA ILE A 52 4.19 -5.38 -8.24
C ILE A 52 5.44 -4.61 -8.67
N THR A 53 5.31 -3.84 -9.74
CA THR A 53 6.39 -2.93 -10.15
C THR A 53 6.29 -1.60 -9.41
N LEU A 54 7.44 -0.94 -9.19
CA LEU A 54 7.45 0.40 -8.59
C LEU A 54 6.63 1.42 -9.38
N ASP A 55 6.52 1.27 -10.70
CA ASP A 55 5.76 2.19 -11.53
C ASP A 55 4.25 2.02 -11.35
N GLU A 56 3.76 0.79 -11.23
CA GLU A 56 2.35 0.53 -10.86
C GLU A 56 2.03 1.05 -9.46
N ALA A 57 2.96 0.88 -8.52
CA ALA A 57 2.78 1.38 -7.16
C ALA A 57 2.73 2.92 -7.11
N LYS A 58 3.57 3.60 -7.92
CA LYS A 58 3.51 5.06 -8.10
C LYS A 58 2.24 5.52 -8.81
N GLU A 59 1.73 4.74 -9.77
CA GLU A 59 0.43 5.01 -10.42
C GLU A 59 -0.68 5.02 -9.37
N MET A 60 -0.73 4.01 -8.49
CA MET A 60 -1.68 3.97 -7.38
C MET A 60 -1.51 5.15 -6.41
N ALA A 61 -0.27 5.45 -6.01
CA ALA A 61 -0.01 6.56 -5.09
C ALA A 61 -0.46 7.90 -5.66
N SER A 62 -0.18 8.13 -6.95
CA SER A 62 -0.60 9.35 -7.65
C SER A 62 -2.11 9.44 -7.79
N HIS A 63 -2.79 8.31 -8.04
CA HIS A 63 -4.24 8.26 -8.17
C HIS A 63 -4.95 8.59 -6.84
N TYR A 64 -4.38 8.19 -5.71
CA TYR A 64 -4.95 8.39 -4.37
C TYR A 64 -4.42 9.60 -3.60
N ASP A 65 -3.48 10.36 -4.16
CA ASP A 65 -2.72 11.40 -3.43
C ASP A 65 -2.11 10.86 -2.13
N ALA A 66 -1.52 9.66 -2.22
CA ALA A 66 -1.00 8.91 -1.08
C ALA A 66 0.46 9.24 -0.79
N ASP A 67 0.81 9.22 0.49
CA ASP A 67 2.19 9.17 0.95
C ASP A 67 2.83 7.85 0.53
N PHE A 68 3.81 7.92 -0.36
CA PHE A 68 4.46 6.77 -0.97
C PHE A 68 5.82 6.50 -0.34
N SER A 69 6.05 5.29 0.16
CA SER A 69 7.30 4.88 0.79
C SER A 69 7.84 3.59 0.20
N ILE A 70 9.14 3.57 -0.04
CA ILE A 70 9.87 2.41 -0.56
C ILE A 70 10.74 1.83 0.54
N ILE A 71 10.59 0.53 0.78
CA ILE A 71 11.44 -0.24 1.69
C ILE A 71 12.42 -1.06 0.86
N HIS A 72 13.69 -0.73 0.96
CA HIS A 72 14.74 -1.40 0.20
C HIS A 72 14.89 -2.87 0.59
N ASN A 73 14.88 -3.76 -0.40
CA ASN A 73 15.10 -5.20 -0.29
C ASN A 73 14.17 -5.92 0.70
N ALA A 74 12.88 -5.56 0.72
CA ALA A 74 11.86 -6.06 1.64
C ALA A 74 10.95 -7.16 1.07
N GLY A 75 11.13 -7.53 -0.20
CA GLY A 75 10.29 -8.51 -0.89
C GLY A 75 8.82 -8.10 -0.88
N HIS A 76 7.91 -9.04 -0.63
CA HIS A 76 6.48 -8.76 -0.52
C HIS A 76 6.04 -8.33 0.90
N ILE A 77 6.96 -7.78 1.71
CA ILE A 77 6.72 -7.31 3.10
C ILE A 77 5.89 -8.33 3.91
N ASN A 78 6.28 -9.60 3.82
CA ASN A 78 5.61 -10.71 4.49
C ASN A 78 6.55 -11.35 5.53
N ALA A 79 6.05 -12.34 6.27
CA ALA A 79 6.84 -13.01 7.29
C ALA A 79 8.10 -13.70 6.71
N ASP A 80 8.00 -14.24 5.49
CA ASP A 80 9.11 -14.90 4.80
C ASP A 80 10.21 -13.91 4.39
N SER A 81 9.87 -12.64 4.17
CA SER A 81 10.84 -11.56 3.91
C SER A 81 11.32 -10.84 5.18
N GLY A 82 10.98 -11.37 6.37
CA GLY A 82 11.43 -10.83 7.67
C GLY A 82 10.47 -9.84 8.32
N TYR A 83 9.30 -9.59 7.72
CA TYR A 83 8.30 -8.63 8.20
C TYR A 83 7.18 -9.34 8.97
N GLY A 84 7.56 -10.06 10.04
CA GLY A 84 6.62 -10.64 11.01
C GLY A 84 6.19 -9.60 12.04
N LYS A 85 7.03 -9.37 13.07
CA LYS A 85 6.89 -8.20 13.94
C LYS A 85 7.51 -7.00 13.23
N TRP A 86 6.71 -5.97 12.95
CA TRP A 86 7.15 -4.82 12.18
C TRP A 86 6.92 -3.54 12.96
N GLU A 87 7.92 -3.13 13.73
CA GLU A 87 7.79 -2.00 14.66
C GLU A 87 7.54 -0.66 13.94
N LEU A 88 8.00 -0.51 12.70
CA LEU A 88 7.74 0.68 11.90
C LEU A 88 6.25 0.86 11.60
N ILE A 89 5.52 -0.18 11.19
CA ILE A 89 4.08 -0.02 10.92
C ILE A 89 3.31 0.20 12.23
N GLU A 90 3.73 -0.41 13.34
CA GLU A 90 3.16 -0.14 14.66
C GLU A 90 3.31 1.34 15.01
N GLN A 91 4.49 1.92 14.82
CA GLN A 91 4.73 3.34 15.04
C GLN A 91 3.93 4.24 14.09
N LEU A 92 3.81 3.88 12.81
CA LEU A 92 3.03 4.65 11.83
C LEU A 92 1.53 4.63 12.13
N VAL A 93 1.01 3.50 12.61
CA VAL A 93 -0.43 3.33 12.93
C VAL A 93 -0.77 3.91 14.30
N ILE A 94 0.08 3.71 15.32
CA ILE A 94 -0.18 4.16 16.69
C ILE A 94 0.26 5.61 16.92
N GLY A 95 1.31 6.05 16.22
CA GLY A 95 1.87 7.38 16.38
C GLY A 95 0.84 8.48 16.10
N GLU A 96 0.86 9.50 16.95
CA GLU A 96 0.20 10.78 16.66
C GLU A 96 0.86 11.44 15.45
N LYS A 97 0.10 12.32 14.76
CA LYS A 97 0.54 13.07 13.58
C LYS A 97 1.95 13.61 13.77
N ASN A 98 2.93 12.94 13.20
CA ASN A 98 4.28 13.45 13.11
C ASN A 98 4.42 13.99 11.69
N ASP A 99 4.57 15.30 11.56
CA ASP A 99 4.87 16.04 10.31
C ASP A 99 6.24 15.65 9.68
N LYS A 100 6.80 14.51 10.06
CA LYS A 100 8.01 13.97 9.48
C LYS A 100 7.63 13.07 8.31
N LYS A 101 7.69 13.66 7.11
CA LYS A 101 7.87 12.90 5.87
C LYS A 101 8.94 11.83 6.10
N LEU A 102 8.57 10.58 5.80
CA LEU A 102 9.48 9.46 5.67
C LEU A 102 10.63 9.81 4.69
#